data_AF-A0A6L7TM06-F1
#
_entry.id   AF-A0A6L7TM06-F1
#
_cell.length_a   1.000
_cell.length_b   1.000
_cell.length_c   1.000
_cell.angle_alpha   90.00
_cell.angle_beta   90.00
_cell.angle_gamma   90.00
#
_symmetry.space_group_name_H-M   'P 1'
#
loop_
_entity.id
_entity.type
_entity.pdbx_description
1 polymer ?
#
loop_
_entity_poly.entity_id
_entity_poly.type
_entity_poly.pdbx_seq_one_letter_code
_entity_poly.pdbx_strand_id
1 'polypeptide(L)'
;MAHEDYSHPEYLVEPEWLAAHIDDANVVVVDCDVDAAYNRGHIPGSVVVPDNFEKDPDTGRVHLMNPEQFQAMCQRLGIGDDTLVISYDNSQSLYAARLWWALNTYGHGNVKVLNGGWRGWIAAGNSVGLDRPAPAQGVTFTSNRDESLLVKVDELKEACNLDDAVIWDVRSDGEWDGSEQRGNQRAGHIPGAVHLEWFNVMDRQTHRFRSASEIRQLLADHGITPDKNVYTY
;
A
#
# COMPACT_ATOMS: atom_id res chain seq x y z
N MET A 1 -7.29 -20.53 -9.23
CA MET A 1 -6.99 -19.11 -9.56
C MET A 1 -5.67 -18.75 -8.88
N ALA A 2 -4.84 -17.85 -9.45
CA ALA A 2 -3.44 -17.60 -9.02
C ALA A 2 -3.25 -17.06 -7.57
N HIS A 3 -4.32 -17.00 -6.78
CA HIS A 3 -4.35 -16.41 -5.43
C HIS A 3 -4.65 -17.42 -4.31
N GLU A 4 -4.98 -18.67 -4.62
CA GLU A 4 -5.48 -19.64 -3.61
C GLU A 4 -4.44 -20.03 -2.54
N ASP A 5 -3.15 -19.74 -2.76
CA ASP A 5 -2.07 -20.13 -1.85
C ASP A 5 -1.60 -19.02 -0.88
N TYR A 6 -2.11 -17.78 -1.03
CA TYR A 6 -1.81 -16.72 -0.07
C TYR A 6 -2.52 -17.00 1.27
N SER A 7 -1.92 -16.54 2.38
CA SER A 7 -2.58 -16.63 3.70
C SER A 7 -3.84 -15.75 3.78
N HIS A 8 -3.85 -14.64 3.02
CA HIS A 8 -4.94 -13.67 2.96
C HIS A 8 -5.29 -13.31 1.50
N PRO A 9 -5.87 -14.25 0.74
CA PRO A 9 -6.27 -13.99 -0.65
C PRO A 9 -7.30 -12.87 -0.75
N GLU A 10 -8.08 -12.63 0.32
CA GLU A 10 -9.11 -11.60 0.39
C GLU A 10 -8.58 -10.17 0.28
N TYR A 11 -7.29 -9.91 0.51
CA TYR A 11 -6.69 -8.58 0.36
C TYR A 11 -6.43 -8.20 -1.09
N LEU A 12 -6.50 -9.14 -2.02
CA LEU A 12 -6.31 -8.90 -3.44
C LEU A 12 -7.62 -9.02 -4.20
N VAL A 13 -7.68 -8.30 -5.33
CA VAL A 13 -8.77 -8.42 -6.30
C VAL A 13 -8.21 -8.43 -7.72
N GLU A 14 -8.87 -9.18 -8.60
CA GLU A 14 -8.46 -9.31 -10.00
C GLU A 14 -9.14 -8.25 -10.89
N PRO A 15 -8.49 -7.81 -11.99
CA PRO A 15 -9.08 -6.86 -12.94
C PRO A 15 -10.45 -7.26 -13.48
N GLU A 16 -10.69 -8.56 -13.69
CA GLU A 16 -11.96 -9.08 -14.18
C GLU A 16 -13.07 -8.94 -13.13
N TRP A 17 -12.74 -9.15 -11.85
CA TRP A 17 -13.69 -8.92 -10.77
C TRP A 17 -14.03 -7.43 -10.68
N LEU A 18 -13.01 -6.55 -10.70
CA LEU A 18 -13.24 -5.12 -10.61
C LEU A 18 -14.10 -4.62 -11.78
N ALA A 19 -13.82 -5.06 -13.01
CA ALA A 19 -14.61 -4.68 -14.17
C ALA A 19 -16.10 -5.05 -14.05
N ALA A 20 -16.41 -6.14 -13.35
CA ALA A 20 -17.80 -6.58 -13.11
C ALA A 20 -18.52 -5.83 -11.97
N HIS A 21 -17.78 -5.17 -11.07
CA HIS A 21 -18.32 -4.54 -9.85
C HIS A 21 -18.00 -3.03 -9.76
N ILE A 22 -17.43 -2.45 -10.81
CA ILE A 22 -16.96 -1.05 -10.79
C ILE A 22 -18.10 -0.04 -10.60
N ASP A 23 -19.32 -0.41 -11.00
CA ASP A 23 -20.52 0.40 -10.88
C ASP A 23 -21.35 0.07 -9.61
N ASP A 24 -20.86 -0.81 -8.74
CA ASP A 24 -21.53 -1.13 -7.48
C ASP A 24 -21.52 0.10 -6.56
N ALA A 25 -22.68 0.43 -5.99
CA ALA A 25 -22.88 1.68 -5.24
C ALA A 25 -21.94 1.88 -4.04
N ASN A 26 -21.39 0.80 -3.48
CA ASN A 26 -20.50 0.83 -2.33
C ASN A 26 -19.03 0.60 -2.70
N VAL A 27 -18.68 0.54 -3.99
CA VAL A 27 -17.28 0.37 -4.43
C VAL A 27 -16.68 1.73 -4.76
N VAL A 28 -15.52 2.02 -4.17
CA VAL A 28 -14.71 3.20 -4.53
C VAL A 28 -13.34 2.71 -5.00
N VAL A 29 -13.03 2.99 -6.27
CA VAL A 29 -11.73 2.69 -6.87
C VAL A 29 -10.82 3.89 -6.67
N VAL A 30 -9.64 3.67 -6.11
CA VAL A 30 -8.69 4.75 -5.77
C VAL A 30 -7.38 4.56 -6.51
N ASP A 31 -7.08 5.48 -7.43
CA ASP A 31 -5.75 5.63 -8.02
C ASP A 31 -4.82 6.29 -7.01
N CYS A 32 -3.73 5.61 -6.69
CA CYS A 32 -2.71 6.03 -5.75
C CYS A 32 -1.45 6.60 -6.45
N ASP A 33 -1.49 6.78 -7.78
CA ASP A 33 -0.44 7.44 -8.55
C ASP A 33 -0.57 8.98 -8.49
N VAL A 34 0.39 9.69 -9.09
CA VAL A 34 0.39 11.15 -9.14
C VAL A 34 -0.68 11.69 -10.10
N ASP A 35 -1.19 12.88 -9.82
CA ASP A 35 -2.24 13.55 -10.61
C ASP A 35 -1.93 13.60 -12.12
N ALA A 36 -0.67 13.87 -12.46
CA ALA A 36 -0.21 13.92 -13.85
C ALA A 36 -0.29 12.56 -14.57
N ALA A 37 -0.18 11.44 -13.84
CA ALA A 37 -0.36 10.10 -14.39
C ALA A 37 -1.85 9.79 -14.58
N TYR A 38 -2.66 10.05 -13.55
CA TYR A 38 -4.11 9.90 -13.58
C TYR A 38 -4.74 10.62 -14.79
N ASN A 39 -4.32 11.86 -15.06
CA ASN A 39 -4.87 12.66 -16.15
C ASN A 39 -4.53 12.12 -17.57
N ARG A 40 -3.60 11.17 -17.70
CA ARG A 40 -3.29 10.51 -19.00
C ARG A 40 -4.19 9.31 -19.30
N GLY A 41 -4.93 8.83 -18.30
CA GLY A 41 -5.76 7.65 -18.37
C GLY A 41 -5.77 6.93 -17.03
N HIS A 42 -6.95 6.52 -16.60
CA HIS A 42 -7.18 5.87 -15.32
C HIS A 42 -8.32 4.85 -15.43
N ILE A 43 -8.56 4.08 -14.38
CA ILE A 43 -9.70 3.16 -14.31
C ILE A 43 -10.99 4.00 -14.28
N PRO A 44 -11.98 3.76 -15.15
CA PRO A 44 -13.21 4.56 -15.21
C PRO A 44 -13.87 4.75 -13.84
N GLY A 45 -14.30 5.97 -13.52
CA GLY A 45 -14.97 6.25 -12.25
C GLY A 45 -14.06 6.24 -11.01
N SER A 46 -12.77 5.92 -11.15
CA SER A 46 -11.84 6.01 -10.02
C SER A 46 -11.66 7.46 -9.56
N VAL A 47 -11.27 7.60 -8.31
CA VAL A 47 -10.81 8.87 -7.72
C VAL A 47 -9.30 8.79 -7.51
N VAL A 48 -8.61 9.91 -7.41
CA VAL A 48 -7.15 9.95 -7.18
C VAL A 48 -6.84 10.55 -5.81
N VAL A 49 -5.89 9.95 -5.10
CA VAL A 49 -5.37 10.52 -3.85
C VAL A 49 -4.79 11.93 -4.11
N PRO A 50 -4.89 12.85 -3.14
CA PRO A 50 -4.31 14.19 -3.30
C PRO A 50 -2.77 14.17 -3.34
N ASP A 51 -2.17 13.14 -2.75
CA ASP A 51 -0.73 12.95 -2.62
C ASP A 51 -0.44 11.51 -2.17
N ASN A 52 0.67 10.94 -2.62
CA ASN A 52 1.04 9.56 -2.35
C ASN A 52 1.55 9.41 -0.90
N PHE A 53 1.37 8.22 -0.32
CA PHE A 53 1.83 7.83 1.03
C PHE A 53 1.09 8.50 2.20
N GLU A 54 0.05 9.28 1.95
CA GLU A 54 -0.84 9.83 3.00
C GLU A 54 -0.05 10.48 4.15
N LYS A 55 0.99 11.25 3.80
CA LYS A 55 1.91 11.85 4.76
C LYS A 55 1.34 13.12 5.37
N ASP A 56 1.54 13.31 6.67
CA ASP A 56 1.14 14.53 7.37
C ASP A 56 2.07 15.70 6.95
N PRO A 57 1.54 16.73 6.25
CA PRO A 57 2.33 17.88 5.84
C PRO A 57 2.86 18.69 7.01
N ASP A 58 2.19 18.68 8.17
CA ASP A 58 2.55 19.46 9.35
C ASP A 58 3.75 18.86 10.12
N THR A 59 4.14 17.63 9.76
CA THR A 59 5.27 16.90 10.37
C THR A 59 6.53 16.88 9.49
N GLY A 60 6.56 17.71 8.44
CA GLY A 60 7.62 17.63 7.43
C GLY A 60 7.53 16.35 6.58
N ARG A 61 6.32 15.77 6.46
CA ARG A 61 6.04 14.57 5.67
C ARG A 61 6.79 13.32 6.15
N VAL A 62 6.97 13.21 7.48
CA VAL A 62 7.62 12.07 8.13
C VAL A 62 6.59 11.08 8.66
N HIS A 63 5.47 11.57 9.18
CA HIS A 63 4.42 10.73 9.75
C HIS A 63 3.25 10.54 8.80
N LEU A 64 2.45 9.50 9.06
CA LEU A 64 1.12 9.35 8.49
C LEU A 64 0.25 10.54 8.92
N MET A 65 -0.64 11.02 8.03
CA MET A 65 -1.69 12.01 8.34
C MET A 65 -2.32 11.72 9.69
N ASN A 66 -2.69 12.73 10.48
CA ASN A 66 -3.46 12.54 11.70
C ASN A 66 -4.92 12.07 11.41
N PRO A 67 -5.67 11.60 12.43
CA PRO A 67 -7.04 11.09 12.24
C PRO A 67 -7.95 12.04 11.47
N GLU A 68 -7.92 13.34 11.79
CA GLU A 68 -8.79 14.35 11.19
C GLU A 68 -8.44 14.60 9.71
N GLN A 69 -7.14 14.67 9.39
CA GLN A 69 -6.64 14.82 8.02
C GLN A 69 -7.00 13.60 7.17
N PHE A 70 -6.77 12.38 7.69
CA PHE A 70 -7.05 11.14 6.97
C PHE A 70 -8.56 10.96 6.74
N GLN A 71 -9.38 11.22 7.76
CA GLN A 71 -10.83 11.24 7.63
C GLN A 71 -11.29 12.23 6.55
N ALA A 72 -10.77 13.45 6.56
CA ALA A 72 -11.13 14.47 5.56
C ALA A 72 -10.70 14.07 4.13
N MET A 73 -9.58 13.37 3.98
CA MET A 73 -9.15 12.79 2.71
C MET A 73 -10.14 11.72 2.25
N CYS A 74 -10.45 10.73 3.09
CA CYS A 74 -11.37 9.63 2.76
C CYS A 74 -12.75 10.14 2.32
N GLN A 75 -13.35 11.05 3.09
CA GLN A 75 -14.67 11.60 2.75
C GLN A 75 -14.67 12.35 1.40
N ARG A 76 -13.57 13.05 1.07
CA ARG A 76 -13.43 13.76 -0.22
C ARG A 76 -13.34 12.78 -1.40
N LEU A 77 -12.69 11.65 -1.17
CA LEU A 77 -12.58 10.54 -2.12
C LEU A 77 -13.88 9.72 -2.22
N GLY A 78 -14.88 9.99 -1.37
CA GLY A 78 -16.12 9.23 -1.33
C GLY A 78 -16.04 7.93 -0.54
N ILE A 79 -14.96 7.71 0.20
CA ILE A 79 -14.79 6.55 1.08
C ILE A 79 -15.53 6.84 2.39
N GLY A 80 -16.58 6.07 2.64
CA GLY A 80 -17.32 6.07 3.90
C GLY A 80 -17.20 4.75 4.66
N ASP A 81 -17.88 4.67 5.81
CA ASP A 81 -17.77 3.53 6.74
C ASP A 81 -18.04 2.17 6.10
N ASP A 82 -19.04 2.07 5.21
CA ASP A 82 -19.46 0.82 4.57
C ASP A 82 -18.86 0.61 3.16
N THR A 83 -17.94 1.50 2.73
CA THR A 83 -17.34 1.43 1.39
C THR A 83 -16.41 0.23 1.26
N LEU A 84 -16.43 -0.45 0.12
CA LEU A 84 -15.36 -1.34 -0.33
C LEU A 84 -14.38 -0.52 -1.16
N VAL A 85 -13.17 -0.33 -0.64
CA VAL A 85 -12.11 0.40 -1.34
C VAL A 85 -11.28 -0.57 -2.18
N ILE A 86 -11.09 -0.25 -3.46
CA ILE A 86 -10.14 -0.94 -4.32
C ILE A 86 -9.00 0.03 -4.66
N SER A 87 -7.84 -0.14 -4.04
CA SER A 87 -6.67 0.69 -4.33
C SER A 87 -5.86 0.11 -5.49
N TYR A 88 -5.34 0.97 -6.35
CA TYR A 88 -4.41 0.60 -7.41
C TYR A 88 -3.41 1.71 -7.69
N ASP A 89 -2.34 1.37 -8.39
CA ASP A 89 -1.37 2.31 -8.93
C ASP A 89 -0.77 1.75 -10.24
N ASN A 90 0.18 2.48 -10.82
CA ASN A 90 1.06 1.97 -11.87
C ASN A 90 2.51 1.81 -11.39
N SER A 91 2.71 1.58 -10.09
CA SER A 91 4.00 1.51 -9.40
C SER A 91 4.18 0.19 -8.63
N GLN A 92 3.73 -0.91 -9.24
CA GLN A 92 3.83 -2.27 -8.70
C GLN A 92 3.21 -2.39 -7.29
N SER A 93 2.04 -1.77 -7.09
CA SER A 93 1.31 -1.77 -5.82
C SER A 93 2.01 -1.04 -4.67
N LEU A 94 3.11 -0.32 -4.90
CA LEU A 94 3.81 0.42 -3.85
C LEU A 94 2.91 1.43 -3.14
N TYR A 95 2.21 2.26 -3.90
CA TYR A 95 1.33 3.30 -3.34
C TYR A 95 -0.02 2.70 -2.94
N ALA A 96 -0.53 1.74 -3.72
CA ALA A 96 -1.79 1.06 -3.44
C ALA A 96 -1.75 0.26 -2.13
N ALA A 97 -0.66 -0.47 -1.88
CA ALA A 97 -0.46 -1.22 -0.63
C ALA A 97 -0.26 -0.27 0.55
N ARG A 98 0.35 0.89 0.33
CA ARG A 98 0.49 1.92 1.36
C ARG A 98 -0.86 2.52 1.77
N LEU A 99 -1.74 2.81 0.82
CA LEU A 99 -3.11 3.27 1.13
C LEU A 99 -3.91 2.15 1.82
N TRP A 100 -3.76 0.90 1.38
CA TRP A 100 -4.36 -0.27 2.04
C TRP A 100 -3.93 -0.36 3.51
N TRP A 101 -2.64 -0.22 3.81
CA TRP A 101 -2.14 -0.21 5.20
C TRP A 101 -2.69 0.99 5.99
N ALA A 102 -2.76 2.18 5.38
CA ALA A 102 -3.29 3.37 6.04
C ALA A 102 -4.77 3.22 6.41
N LEU A 103 -5.60 2.69 5.50
CA LEU A 103 -7.02 2.44 5.76
C LEU A 103 -7.21 1.44 6.92
N ASN A 104 -6.45 0.35 6.92
CA ASN A 104 -6.46 -0.62 8.03
C ASN A 104 -6.00 0.03 9.35
N THR A 105 -4.94 0.85 9.31
CA THR A 105 -4.46 1.62 10.46
C THR A 105 -5.54 2.53 11.03
N TYR A 106 -6.43 3.05 10.19
CA TYR A 106 -7.56 3.89 10.59
C TYR A 106 -8.87 3.13 10.82
N GLY A 107 -8.82 1.80 10.92
CA GLY A 107 -9.96 0.96 11.28
C GLY A 107 -10.88 0.61 10.10
N HIS A 108 -10.51 0.98 8.87
CA HIS A 108 -11.27 0.66 7.66
C HIS A 108 -10.68 -0.57 6.95
N GLY A 109 -11.09 -1.75 7.39
CA GLY A 109 -10.59 -3.03 6.86
C GLY A 109 -11.24 -3.50 5.55
N ASN A 110 -12.30 -2.82 5.07
CA ASN A 110 -12.98 -3.19 3.83
C ASN A 110 -12.24 -2.64 2.59
N VAL A 111 -10.98 -3.03 2.44
CA VAL A 111 -10.09 -2.55 1.40
C VAL A 111 -9.30 -3.69 0.77
N LYS A 112 -9.12 -3.62 -0.55
CA LYS A 112 -8.36 -4.57 -1.36
C LYS A 112 -7.40 -3.83 -2.30
N VAL A 113 -6.31 -4.49 -2.68
CA VAL A 113 -5.38 -4.01 -3.70
C VAL A 113 -5.70 -4.70 -5.03
N LEU A 114 -5.82 -3.93 -6.11
CA LEU A 114 -5.96 -4.46 -7.47
C LEU A 114 -4.65 -5.13 -7.90
N ASN A 115 -4.68 -6.44 -8.09
CA ASN A 115 -3.50 -7.21 -8.43
C ASN A 115 -3.01 -6.88 -9.86
N GLY A 116 -1.75 -6.48 -9.98
CA GLY A 116 -1.18 -5.95 -11.24
C GLY A 116 -1.49 -4.47 -11.50
N GLY A 117 -2.34 -3.84 -10.67
CA GLY A 117 -2.69 -2.43 -10.75
C GLY A 117 -3.17 -1.99 -12.14
N TRP A 118 -2.78 -0.78 -12.54
CA TRP A 118 -3.09 -0.20 -13.85
C TRP A 118 -2.63 -1.09 -15.01
N ARG A 119 -1.45 -1.72 -14.88
CA ARG A 119 -0.90 -2.58 -15.92
C ARG A 119 -1.74 -3.84 -16.11
N GLY A 120 -2.17 -4.47 -15.02
CA GLY A 120 -3.08 -5.60 -15.03
C GLY A 120 -4.43 -5.25 -15.65
N TRP A 121 -4.97 -4.08 -15.31
CA TRP A 121 -6.22 -3.55 -15.88
C TRP A 121 -6.15 -3.42 -17.41
N ILE A 122 -5.09 -2.81 -17.93
CA ILE A 122 -4.89 -2.65 -19.38
C ILE A 122 -4.63 -3.99 -20.06
N ALA A 123 -3.84 -4.87 -19.45
CA ALA A 123 -3.55 -6.20 -20.00
C ALA A 123 -4.80 -7.08 -20.11
N ALA A 124 -5.79 -6.88 -19.23
CA ALA A 124 -7.09 -7.54 -19.30
C ALA A 124 -8.02 -6.99 -20.41
N GLY A 125 -7.61 -5.93 -21.11
CA GLY A 125 -8.41 -5.32 -22.19
C GLY A 125 -9.58 -4.47 -21.69
N ASN A 126 -9.55 -4.04 -20.43
CA ASN A 126 -10.60 -3.21 -19.85
C ASN A 126 -10.57 -1.77 -20.38
N SER A 127 -11.67 -1.06 -20.21
CA SER A 127 -11.84 0.33 -20.66
C SER A 127 -10.98 1.32 -19.88
N VAL A 128 -10.68 2.46 -20.50
CA VAL A 128 -9.90 3.56 -19.90
C VAL A 128 -10.80 4.77 -19.71
N GLY A 129 -10.78 5.32 -18.50
CA GLY A 129 -11.42 6.58 -18.15
C GLY A 129 -10.49 7.77 -18.39
N LEU A 130 -11.09 8.91 -18.71
CA LEU A 130 -10.43 10.21 -18.82
C LEU A 130 -11.14 11.29 -17.98
N ASP A 131 -12.35 11.02 -17.52
CA ASP A 131 -13.18 11.95 -16.78
C ASP A 131 -12.88 11.87 -15.28
N ARG A 132 -12.86 13.02 -14.60
CA ARG A 132 -12.71 13.07 -13.15
C ARG A 132 -14.10 13.12 -12.48
N PRO A 133 -14.44 12.14 -11.61
CA PRO A 133 -15.64 12.23 -10.81
C PRO A 133 -15.65 13.49 -9.94
N ALA A 134 -16.83 14.08 -9.73
CA ALA A 134 -16.98 15.16 -8.77
C ALA A 134 -16.72 14.64 -7.34
N PRO A 135 -16.15 15.46 -6.43
CA PRO A 135 -15.97 15.05 -5.04
C PRO A 135 -17.29 14.63 -4.40
N ALA A 136 -17.27 13.49 -3.70
CA ALA A 136 -18.45 12.97 -3.03
C ALA A 136 -18.97 13.95 -1.96
N GLN A 137 -20.28 13.90 -1.71
CA GLN A 137 -20.96 14.73 -0.72
C GLN A 137 -21.73 13.84 0.25
N GLY A 138 -21.83 14.24 1.52
CA GLY A 138 -22.60 13.51 2.53
C GLY A 138 -22.01 12.14 2.92
N VAL A 139 -20.72 11.93 2.68
CA VAL A 139 -20.00 10.72 3.08
C VAL A 139 -19.42 10.90 4.48
N THR A 140 -19.66 9.93 5.35
CA THR A 140 -19.07 9.87 6.70
C THR A 140 -18.01 8.77 6.72
N PHE A 141 -16.82 9.13 7.17
CA PHE A 141 -15.75 8.19 7.51
C PHE A 141 -15.40 8.36 8.98
N THR A 142 -15.48 7.29 9.75
CA THR A 142 -15.18 7.27 11.17
C THR A 142 -13.79 6.70 11.38
N SER A 143 -12.81 7.58 11.58
CA SER A 143 -11.43 7.18 11.84
C SER A 143 -11.29 6.54 13.22
N ASN A 144 -10.79 5.30 13.27
CA ASN A 144 -10.41 4.60 14.50
C ASN A 144 -8.97 4.11 14.40
N ARG A 145 -8.02 4.97 14.78
CA ARG A 145 -6.58 4.70 14.64
C ARG A 145 -6.12 3.58 15.59
N ASP A 146 -5.64 2.48 15.03
CA ASP A 146 -5.00 1.39 15.76
C ASP A 146 -3.50 1.64 15.88
N GLU A 147 -3.07 2.04 17.08
CA GLU A 147 -1.65 2.28 17.38
C GLU A 147 -0.79 1.01 17.33
N SER A 148 -1.39 -0.20 17.36
CA SER A 148 -0.63 -1.46 17.28
C SER A 148 -0.11 -1.79 15.87
N LEU A 149 -0.63 -1.11 14.85
CA LEU A 149 -0.15 -1.22 13.46
C LEU A 149 1.00 -0.25 13.13
N LEU A 150 1.46 0.51 14.12
CA LEU A 150 2.57 1.46 14.02
C LEU A 150 3.65 1.08 15.02
N VAL A 151 4.90 1.13 14.58
CA VAL A 151 6.05 0.87 15.45
C VAL A 151 6.72 2.21 15.78
N LYS A 152 6.89 2.49 17.08
CA LYS A 152 7.58 3.72 17.53
C LYS A 152 9.08 3.52 17.58
N VAL A 153 9.84 4.61 17.49
CA VAL A 153 11.32 4.56 17.49
C VAL A 153 11.88 3.83 18.70
N ASP A 154 11.32 4.05 19.89
CA ASP A 154 11.84 3.39 21.10
C ASP A 154 11.52 1.90 21.15
N GLU A 155 10.35 1.48 20.67
CA GLU A 155 9.99 0.08 20.47
C GLU A 155 10.93 -0.60 19.45
N LEU A 156 11.22 0.07 18.33
CA LEU A 156 12.13 -0.45 17.32
C LEU A 156 13.56 -0.61 17.86
N LYS A 157 14.04 0.31 18.70
CA LYS A 157 15.34 0.19 19.37
C LYS A 157 15.39 -1.00 20.33
N GLU A 158 14.30 -1.28 21.04
CA GLU A 158 14.19 -2.45 21.91
C GLU A 158 14.22 -3.73 21.07
N ALA A 159 13.43 -3.79 19.99
CA ALA A 159 13.35 -4.91 19.07
C ALA A 159 14.71 -5.28 18.45
N CYS A 160 15.60 -4.31 18.22
CA CYS A 160 16.97 -4.58 17.72
C CYS A 160 17.81 -5.49 18.65
N ASN A 161 17.39 -5.70 19.90
CA ASN A 161 18.09 -6.53 20.87
C ASN A 161 17.35 -7.84 21.21
N LEU A 162 16.26 -8.15 20.50
CA LEU A 162 15.45 -9.34 20.73
C LEU A 162 15.80 -10.45 19.72
N ASP A 163 15.96 -11.67 20.22
CA ASP A 163 16.27 -12.84 19.37
C ASP A 163 15.06 -13.28 18.51
N ASP A 164 13.85 -12.95 18.94
CA ASP A 164 12.58 -13.25 18.27
C ASP A 164 12.08 -12.08 17.40
N ALA A 165 12.93 -11.10 17.09
CA ALA A 165 12.62 -9.99 16.21
C ALA A 165 13.42 -10.03 14.89
N VAL A 166 12.81 -9.52 13.82
CA VAL A 166 13.48 -9.23 12.54
C VAL A 166 13.14 -7.81 12.13
N ILE A 167 14.18 -7.00 11.92
CA ILE A 167 14.01 -5.68 11.32
C ILE A 167 14.23 -5.83 9.81
N TRP A 168 13.17 -5.71 9.03
CA TRP A 168 13.18 -5.89 7.58
C TRP A 168 13.24 -4.53 6.88
N ASP A 169 14.39 -4.22 6.29
CA ASP A 169 14.58 -3.03 5.44
C ASP A 169 14.15 -3.34 4.00
N VAL A 170 13.09 -2.66 3.54
CA VAL A 170 12.55 -2.86 2.18
C VAL A 170 13.00 -1.82 1.17
N ARG A 171 13.93 -0.92 1.52
CA ARG A 171 14.42 0.17 0.65
C ARG A 171 15.28 -0.36 -0.49
N SER A 172 15.90 0.53 -1.27
CA SER A 172 16.84 0.10 -2.32
C SER A 172 18.18 -0.38 -1.79
N ASP A 173 18.91 -1.18 -2.59
CA ASP A 173 20.28 -1.60 -2.30
C ASP A 173 21.19 -0.41 -1.94
N GLY A 174 21.05 0.72 -2.65
CA GLY A 174 21.85 1.92 -2.42
C GLY A 174 21.48 2.66 -1.12
N GLU A 175 20.21 2.65 -0.75
CA GLU A 175 19.76 3.18 0.55
C GLU A 175 20.24 2.29 1.71
N TRP A 176 20.28 0.98 1.49
CA TRP A 176 20.76 -0.03 2.42
C TRP A 176 22.28 0.06 2.65
N ASP A 177 23.08 0.08 1.59
CA ASP A 177 24.55 0.12 1.69
C ASP A 177 25.10 1.52 2.02
N GLY A 178 24.24 2.54 1.93
CA GLY A 178 24.55 3.94 2.22
C GLY A 178 25.21 4.70 1.07
N SER A 179 25.25 4.12 -0.12
CA SER A 179 25.68 4.82 -1.35
C SER A 179 24.66 5.86 -1.82
N GLU A 180 23.37 5.69 -1.45
CA GLU A 180 22.28 6.65 -1.68
C GLU A 180 21.75 7.23 -0.36
N GLN A 181 22.12 8.48 -0.05
CA GLN A 181 21.72 9.12 1.21
C GLN A 181 20.25 9.58 1.25
N ARG A 182 19.62 9.85 0.09
CA ARG A 182 18.23 10.33 -0.06
C ARG A 182 17.78 11.44 0.91
N GLY A 183 18.70 12.35 1.25
CA GLY A 183 18.42 13.47 2.15
C GLY A 183 18.44 13.13 3.65
N ASN A 184 18.74 11.88 4.02
CA ASN A 184 18.90 11.47 5.41
C ASN A 184 20.18 12.07 6.03
N GLN A 185 20.17 12.34 7.33
CA GLN A 185 21.37 12.83 8.03
C GLN A 185 22.49 11.78 8.10
N ARG A 186 22.12 10.49 8.09
CA ARG A 186 23.02 9.34 8.09
C ARG A 186 22.55 8.36 7.02
N ALA A 187 23.48 7.87 6.22
CA ALA A 187 23.22 6.82 5.24
C ALA A 187 23.48 5.43 5.85
N GLY A 188 22.98 4.38 5.20
CA GLY A 188 23.04 3.00 5.67
C GLY A 188 21.71 2.52 6.24
N HIS A 189 21.75 1.53 7.13
CA HIS A 189 20.59 0.83 7.67
C HIS A 189 20.62 0.70 9.20
N ILE A 190 19.51 0.25 9.76
CA ILE A 190 19.39 -0.04 11.20
C ILE A 190 20.30 -1.22 11.56
N PRO A 191 21.14 -1.13 12.59
CA PRO A 191 22.02 -2.23 13.00
C PRO A 191 21.23 -3.52 13.26
N GLY A 192 21.68 -4.63 12.67
CA GLY A 192 21.05 -5.94 12.83
C GLY A 192 19.84 -6.19 11.90
N ALA A 193 19.44 -5.21 11.10
CA ALA A 193 18.40 -5.40 10.08
C ALA A 193 18.83 -6.43 9.02
N VAL A 194 17.84 -6.97 8.32
CA VAL A 194 18.00 -7.76 7.09
C VAL A 194 17.42 -6.96 5.92
N HIS A 195 17.97 -7.19 4.73
CA HIS A 195 17.58 -6.46 3.54
C HIS A 195 16.90 -7.36 2.52
N LEU A 196 15.72 -6.94 2.07
CA LEU A 196 15.07 -7.47 0.88
C LEU A 196 14.17 -6.36 0.34
N GLU A 197 14.60 -5.70 -0.73
CA GLU A 197 13.86 -4.60 -1.34
C GLU A 197 12.44 -5.03 -1.74
N TRP A 198 11.44 -4.17 -1.47
CA TRP A 198 10.03 -4.49 -1.65
C TRP A 198 9.70 -5.00 -3.06
N PHE A 199 10.34 -4.48 -4.12
CA PHE A 199 9.98 -4.90 -5.47
C PHE A 199 10.35 -6.36 -5.76
N ASN A 200 11.22 -6.99 -4.95
CA ASN A 200 11.58 -8.39 -5.11
C ASN A 200 10.41 -9.34 -4.87
N VAL A 201 9.37 -8.92 -4.14
CA VAL A 201 8.13 -9.71 -3.99
C VAL A 201 7.15 -9.51 -5.15
N MET A 202 7.51 -8.69 -6.14
CA MET A 202 6.69 -8.40 -7.31
C MET A 202 7.25 -9.08 -8.57
N ASP A 203 6.37 -9.39 -9.51
CA ASP A 203 6.72 -9.72 -10.89
C ASP A 203 6.88 -8.41 -11.68
N ARG A 204 8.09 -8.19 -12.23
CA ARG A 204 8.44 -6.93 -12.90
C ARG A 204 7.74 -6.74 -14.25
N GLN A 205 7.23 -7.79 -14.85
CA GLN A 205 6.57 -7.74 -16.15
C GLN A 205 5.06 -7.56 -16.01
N THR A 206 4.45 -8.18 -15.02
CA THR A 206 2.99 -8.14 -14.83
C THR A 206 2.56 -7.15 -13.76
N HIS A 207 3.50 -6.67 -12.93
CA HIS A 207 3.26 -5.87 -11.72
C HIS A 207 2.41 -6.60 -10.66
N ARG A 208 2.22 -7.91 -10.82
CA ARG A 208 1.49 -8.74 -9.86
C ARG A 208 2.42 -9.14 -8.73
N PHE A 209 1.86 -9.44 -7.56
CA PHE A 209 2.61 -10.10 -6.51
C PHE A 209 3.08 -11.48 -7.01
N ARG A 210 4.31 -11.88 -6.66
CA ARG A 210 4.79 -13.25 -6.90
C ARG A 210 3.96 -14.24 -6.11
N SER A 211 3.97 -15.51 -6.49
CA SER A 211 3.16 -16.52 -5.80
C SER A 211 3.51 -16.60 -4.31
N ALA A 212 2.55 -17.01 -3.49
CA ALA A 212 2.76 -17.14 -2.04
C ALA A 212 3.96 -18.04 -1.69
N SER A 213 4.20 -19.09 -2.49
CA SER A 213 5.34 -19.99 -2.30
C SER A 213 6.68 -19.31 -2.58
N GLU A 214 6.77 -18.52 -3.65
CA GLU A 214 7.97 -17.76 -4.00
C GLU A 214 8.26 -16.67 -2.97
N ILE A 215 7.22 -15.92 -2.54
CA ILE A 215 7.38 -14.91 -1.48
C ILE A 215 7.84 -15.56 -0.18
N ARG A 216 7.21 -16.66 0.24
CA ARG A 216 7.61 -17.38 1.46
C ARG A 216 9.06 -17.84 1.41
N GLN A 217 9.51 -18.37 0.26
CA GLN A 217 10.90 -18.79 0.09
C GLN A 217 11.86 -17.59 0.14
N LEU A 218 11.55 -16.50 -0.60
CA LEU A 218 12.36 -15.29 -0.60
C LEU A 218 12.54 -14.69 0.80
N LEU A 219 11.46 -14.63 1.57
CA LEU A 219 11.49 -14.14 2.95
C LEU A 219 12.34 -15.06 3.86
N ALA A 220 12.13 -16.38 3.75
CA ALA A 220 12.88 -17.36 4.54
C ALA A 220 14.39 -17.34 4.24
N ASP A 221 14.78 -17.13 2.97
CA ASP A 221 16.18 -17.02 2.55
C ASP A 221 16.89 -15.81 3.21
N HIS A 222 16.13 -14.81 3.66
CA HIS A 222 16.61 -13.62 4.39
C HIS A 222 16.34 -13.70 5.89
N GLY A 223 15.91 -14.86 6.41
CA GLY A 223 15.63 -15.06 7.84
C GLY A 223 14.36 -14.37 8.34
N ILE A 224 13.48 -13.95 7.43
CA ILE A 224 12.16 -13.35 7.73
C ILE A 224 11.16 -14.50 7.78
N THR A 225 10.83 -14.96 8.98
CA THR A 225 10.05 -16.18 9.22
C THR A 225 8.87 -15.91 10.17
N PRO A 226 7.75 -16.66 10.07
CA PRO A 226 6.52 -16.37 10.80
C PRO A 226 6.59 -16.65 12.31
N ASP A 227 7.66 -17.27 12.80
CA ASP A 227 7.93 -17.49 14.22
C ASP A 227 8.56 -16.26 14.92
N LYS A 228 8.86 -15.19 14.17
CA LYS A 228 9.44 -13.95 14.67
C LYS A 228 8.50 -12.76 14.48
N ASN A 229 8.66 -11.75 15.33
CA ASN A 229 8.04 -10.44 15.14
C ASN A 229 8.78 -9.69 14.03
N VAL A 230 8.08 -9.33 12.96
CA VAL A 230 8.67 -8.64 11.80
C VAL A 230 8.34 -7.16 11.83
N TYR A 231 9.39 -6.34 11.87
CA TYR A 231 9.33 -4.88 11.87
C TYR A 231 9.85 -4.37 10.52
N THR A 232 8.95 -3.95 9.63
CA THR A 232 9.33 -3.47 8.29
C THR A 232 9.45 -1.95 8.24
N TYR A 233 10.39 -1.43 7.44
CA TYR A 233 10.52 0.00 7.15
C TYR A 233 11.05 0.31 5.75
#